data_AF-A0A383EVC5-F1
#
_entry.id   AF-A0A383EVC5-F1
#
_cell.length_a   1.000
_cell.length_b   1.000
_cell.length_c   1.000
_cell.angle_alpha   90.00
_cell.angle_beta   90.00
_cell.angle_gamma   90.00
#
_symmetry.space_group_name_H-M   'P 1'
#
loop_
_entity.id
_entity.type
_entity.pdbx_description
1 polymer ?
#
loop_
_entity_poly.entity_id
_entity_poly.type
_entity_poly.pdbx_seq_one_letter_code
_entity_poly.pdbx_strand_id
1 'polypeptide(L)'
;VLMDILQTNVREPRQVIGDVYAFAGANDIGSERLVRMLDEFGEEDLDTLSEFILENSRLATIERISKLRNGRYSNSVTMDGYDQPVTLAAELTVGDDYIHVDYSGTSPASNFGINVVLNYTKAYTCFGVKCAVAPDIPNNYGSLLPITFSAPEGCILNVQRPFAVAARHIIGHLLPDTVLGCLHQVLDSGCQAEGSASLWNVQLRGGPAVEGAADFDGEIPAFDLLHFN
;
A
#
# COMPACT_ATOMS: atom_id res chain seq x y z
N VAL A 1 -9.04 22.50 20.31
CA VAL A 1 -8.86 21.16 20.93
C VAL A 1 -8.17 20.19 19.97
N LEU A 2 -8.80 19.72 18.88
CA LEU A 2 -8.15 18.73 17.98
C LEU A 2 -6.85 19.26 17.34
N MET A 3 -6.88 20.47 16.77
CA MET A 3 -5.68 21.05 16.15
C MET A 3 -4.54 21.26 17.16
N ASP A 4 -4.86 21.64 18.39
CA ASP A 4 -3.87 21.83 19.46
C ASP A 4 -3.22 20.50 19.87
N ILE A 5 -4.02 19.42 19.93
CA ILE A 5 -3.52 18.06 20.17
C ILE A 5 -2.55 17.66 19.05
N LEU A 6 -2.93 17.87 17.79
CA LEU A 6 -2.07 17.52 16.65
C LEU A 6 -0.76 18.32 16.66
N GLN A 7 -0.84 19.64 16.83
CA GLN A 7 0.33 20.52 16.86
C GLN A 7 1.32 20.16 17.97
N THR A 8 0.82 19.77 19.13
CA THR A 8 1.67 19.46 20.30
C THR A 8 2.35 18.09 20.19
N ASN A 9 1.82 17.18 19.36
CA ASN A 9 2.28 15.78 19.29
C ASN A 9 3.11 15.45 18.03
N VAL A 10 3.50 16.45 17.24
CA VAL A 10 4.31 16.27 16.03
C VAL A 10 5.52 17.19 16.01
N ARG A 11 6.58 16.79 15.31
CA ARG A 11 7.84 17.56 15.21
C ARG A 11 7.74 18.73 14.25
N GLU A 12 6.93 18.59 13.19
CA GLU A 12 6.76 19.60 12.13
C GLU A 12 5.31 20.12 12.12
N PRO A 13 4.86 20.84 13.16
CA PRO A 13 3.45 21.18 13.34
C PRO A 13 2.89 22.02 12.20
N ARG A 14 3.69 22.95 11.64
CA ARG A 14 3.25 23.77 10.51
C ARG A 14 2.95 22.94 9.27
N GLN A 15 3.80 21.95 8.96
CA GLN A 15 3.63 21.08 7.79
C GLN A 15 2.42 20.16 7.98
N VAL A 16 2.35 19.48 9.11
CA VAL A 16 1.24 18.57 9.43
C VAL A 16 -0.11 19.29 9.41
N ILE A 17 -0.19 20.49 9.99
CA ILE A 17 -1.43 21.28 9.97
C ILE A 17 -1.75 21.78 8.56
N GLY A 18 -0.74 22.12 7.77
CA GLY A 18 -0.88 22.41 6.35
C GLY A 18 -1.54 21.24 5.59
N ASP A 19 -1.05 20.02 5.79
CA ASP A 19 -1.60 18.81 5.17
C ASP A 19 -3.06 18.56 5.60
N VAL A 20 -3.36 18.74 6.90
CA VAL A 20 -4.74 18.58 7.41
C VAL A 20 -5.68 19.56 6.73
N TYR A 21 -5.31 20.85 6.62
CA TYR A 21 -6.13 21.84 5.93
C TYR A 21 -6.22 21.57 4.42
N ALA A 22 -5.14 21.10 3.80
CA ALA A 22 -5.14 20.73 2.38
C ALA A 22 -6.14 19.59 2.10
N PHE A 23 -6.14 18.53 2.93
CA PHE A 23 -7.12 17.45 2.80
C PHE A 23 -8.55 17.90 3.10
N ALA A 24 -8.75 18.74 4.11
CA ALA A 24 -10.07 19.30 4.41
C ALA A 24 -10.61 20.12 3.23
N GLY A 25 -9.83 21.06 2.71
CA GLY A 25 -10.22 21.88 1.56
C GLY A 25 -10.45 21.06 0.29
N ALA A 26 -9.65 20.01 0.05
CA ALA A 26 -9.89 19.09 -1.07
C ALA A 26 -11.23 18.34 -0.94
N ASN A 27 -11.57 17.89 0.27
CA ASN A 27 -12.84 17.21 0.54
C ASN A 27 -14.04 18.15 0.44
N ASP A 28 -13.91 19.41 0.89
CA ASP A 28 -14.98 20.41 0.77
C ASP A 28 -15.34 20.65 -0.70
N ILE A 29 -14.33 20.89 -1.54
CA ILE A 29 -14.53 21.06 -3.00
C ILE A 29 -15.08 19.78 -3.63
N GLY A 30 -14.57 18.61 -3.21
CA GLY A 30 -15.06 17.32 -3.69
C GLY A 30 -16.54 17.10 -3.37
N SER A 31 -16.96 17.44 -2.14
CA SER A 31 -18.34 17.35 -1.69
C SER A 31 -19.25 18.31 -2.43
N GLU A 32 -18.85 19.57 -2.62
CA GLU A 32 -19.63 20.55 -3.39
C GLU A 32 -19.87 20.07 -4.82
N ARG A 33 -18.82 19.59 -5.49
CA ARG A 33 -18.92 19.08 -6.88
C ARG A 33 -19.79 17.83 -6.98
N LEU A 34 -19.70 16.95 -6.00
CA LEU A 34 -20.50 15.74 -5.94
C LEU A 34 -21.99 16.08 -5.77
N VAL A 35 -22.33 16.94 -4.81
CA VAL A 35 -23.71 17.37 -4.57
C VAL A 35 -24.26 18.11 -5.79
N ARG A 36 -23.48 19.02 -6.38
CA ARG A 36 -23.88 19.71 -7.61
C ARG A 36 -24.17 18.75 -8.77
N MET A 37 -23.38 17.68 -8.91
CA MET A 37 -23.62 16.66 -9.92
C MET A 37 -24.93 15.92 -9.64
N LEU A 38 -25.19 15.52 -8.39
CA LEU A 38 -26.45 14.89 -7.99
C LEU A 38 -27.66 15.80 -8.32
N ASP A 39 -27.58 17.09 -7.98
CA ASP A 39 -28.62 18.08 -8.30
C ASP A 39 -28.84 18.24 -9.82
N GLU A 40 -27.76 18.27 -10.61
CA GLU A 40 -27.81 18.42 -12.07
C GLU A 40 -28.49 17.23 -12.75
N PHE A 41 -28.24 16.01 -12.26
CA PHE A 41 -28.82 14.78 -12.82
C PHE A 41 -30.12 14.35 -12.13
N GLY A 42 -30.53 15.01 -11.04
CA GLY A 42 -31.74 14.69 -10.29
C GLY A 42 -31.65 13.40 -9.48
N GLU A 43 -30.45 13.05 -9.02
CA GLU A 43 -30.18 11.86 -8.22
C GLU A 43 -30.23 12.20 -6.72
N GLU A 44 -30.91 11.38 -5.91
CA GLU A 44 -31.01 11.60 -4.45
C GLU A 44 -29.82 11.00 -3.68
N ASP A 45 -29.16 9.99 -4.25
CA ASP A 45 -28.03 9.27 -3.66
C ASP A 45 -27.08 8.71 -4.72
N LEU A 46 -26.12 7.89 -4.30
CA LEU A 46 -25.13 7.26 -5.17
C LEU A 46 -25.32 5.75 -5.29
N ASP A 47 -26.35 5.15 -4.70
CA ASP A 47 -26.43 3.71 -4.53
C ASP A 47 -26.47 3.02 -5.90
N THR A 48 -27.41 3.42 -6.76
CA THR A 48 -27.54 2.86 -8.11
C THR A 48 -26.29 3.10 -8.96
N LEU A 49 -25.72 4.31 -8.93
CA LEU A 49 -24.53 4.66 -9.72
C LEU A 49 -23.30 3.90 -9.23
N SER A 50 -23.11 3.80 -7.92
CA SER A 50 -21.98 3.10 -7.31
C SER A 50 -22.07 1.60 -7.56
N GLU A 51 -23.23 0.98 -7.42
CA GLU A 51 -23.46 -0.43 -7.75
C GLU A 51 -23.09 -0.71 -9.21
N PHE A 52 -23.56 0.12 -10.14
CA PHE A 52 -23.22 -0.02 -11.55
C PHE A 52 -21.70 0.10 -11.81
N ILE A 53 -21.03 1.10 -11.24
CA ILE A 53 -19.58 1.31 -11.42
C ILE A 53 -18.79 0.14 -10.85
N LEU A 54 -19.15 -0.30 -9.64
CA LEU A 54 -18.47 -1.38 -8.95
C LEU A 54 -18.67 -2.72 -9.67
N GLU A 55 -19.90 -3.02 -10.09
CA GLU A 55 -20.21 -4.26 -10.79
C GLU A 55 -19.53 -4.33 -12.17
N ASN A 56 -19.57 -3.24 -12.94
CA ASN A 56 -18.86 -3.20 -14.22
C ASN A 56 -17.36 -3.41 -14.06
N SER A 57 -16.77 -2.81 -13.02
CA SER A 57 -15.34 -2.95 -12.76
C SER A 57 -14.99 -4.37 -12.30
N ARG A 58 -15.88 -5.00 -11.53
CA ARG A 58 -15.74 -6.40 -11.10
C ARG A 58 -15.81 -7.36 -12.29
N LEU A 59 -16.84 -7.25 -13.13
CA LEU A 59 -17.03 -8.07 -14.32
C LEU A 59 -15.86 -7.91 -15.30
N ALA A 60 -15.40 -6.67 -15.51
CA ALA A 60 -14.25 -6.42 -16.37
C ALA A 60 -12.96 -7.06 -15.83
N THR A 61 -12.71 -7.00 -14.51
CA THR A 61 -11.55 -7.70 -13.91
C THR A 61 -11.69 -9.21 -14.08
N ILE A 62 -12.87 -9.79 -13.86
CA ILE A 62 -13.12 -11.23 -14.06
C ILE A 62 -12.83 -11.65 -15.49
N GLU A 63 -13.29 -10.88 -16.47
CA GLU A 63 -13.03 -11.14 -17.89
C GLU A 63 -11.52 -11.12 -18.24
N ARG A 64 -10.71 -10.31 -17.53
CA ARG A 64 -9.26 -10.34 -17.69
C ARG A 64 -8.64 -11.57 -17.03
N ILE A 65 -9.10 -11.94 -15.84
CA ILE A 65 -8.62 -13.13 -15.13
C ILE A 65 -8.94 -14.41 -15.91
N SER A 66 -10.13 -14.52 -16.49
CA SER A 66 -10.58 -15.71 -17.23
C SER A 66 -9.76 -16.00 -18.50
N LYS A 67 -8.91 -15.06 -18.93
CA LYS A 67 -7.98 -15.22 -20.07
C LYS A 67 -6.65 -15.84 -19.64
N LEU A 68 -6.37 -15.88 -18.33
CA LEU A 68 -5.18 -16.51 -17.78
C LEU A 68 -5.38 -18.03 -17.68
N ARG A 69 -4.28 -18.78 -17.79
CA ARG A 69 -4.33 -20.23 -17.58
C ARG A 69 -4.48 -20.54 -16.09
N ASN A 70 -5.58 -21.19 -15.73
CA ASN A 70 -5.79 -21.70 -14.37
C ASN A 70 -4.61 -22.56 -13.89
N GLY A 71 -4.28 -22.44 -12.61
CA GLY A 71 -3.14 -23.15 -12.04
C GLY A 71 -2.58 -22.47 -10.80
N ARG A 72 -1.44 -22.98 -10.34
CA ARG A 72 -0.70 -22.46 -9.20
C ARG A 72 0.70 -22.04 -9.66
N TYR A 73 1.13 -20.86 -9.25
CA TYR A 73 2.38 -20.24 -9.66
C TYR A 73 3.07 -19.65 -8.43
N SER A 74 4.28 -20.12 -8.13
CA SER A 74 4.98 -19.73 -6.91
C SER A 74 6.16 -18.83 -7.21
N ASN A 75 6.44 -17.90 -6.30
CA ASN A 75 7.63 -17.06 -6.33
C ASN A 75 8.10 -16.75 -4.91
N SER A 76 9.38 -16.45 -4.77
CA SER A 76 9.93 -15.98 -3.51
C SER A 76 11.00 -14.93 -3.74
N VAL A 77 10.95 -13.84 -2.97
CA VAL A 77 11.97 -12.78 -2.97
C VAL A 77 12.66 -12.80 -1.61
N THR A 78 13.98 -12.78 -1.60
CA THR A 78 14.78 -12.69 -0.37
C THR A 78 15.59 -11.41 -0.38
N MET A 79 15.51 -10.68 0.73
CA MET A 79 16.18 -9.40 0.94
C MET A 79 16.91 -9.40 2.28
N ASP A 80 17.80 -8.43 2.46
CA ASP A 80 18.39 -8.17 3.76
C ASP A 80 17.32 -7.63 4.72
N GLY A 81 17.29 -8.17 5.93
CA GLY A 81 16.54 -7.59 7.04
C GLY A 81 17.48 -6.84 7.98
N TYR A 82 16.92 -6.32 9.08
CA TYR A 82 17.73 -5.67 10.12
C TYR A 82 18.68 -6.64 10.82
N ASP A 83 18.19 -7.84 11.15
CA ASP A 83 18.93 -8.83 11.95
C ASP A 83 19.28 -10.07 11.13
N GLN A 84 18.32 -10.51 10.33
CA GLN A 84 18.35 -11.72 9.54
C GLN A 84 17.67 -11.46 8.19
N PRO A 85 18.06 -12.17 7.11
CA PRO A 85 17.38 -12.07 5.84
C PRO A 85 15.87 -12.32 5.97
N VAL A 86 15.09 -11.62 5.16
CA VAL A 86 13.64 -11.76 5.08
C VAL A 86 13.28 -12.36 3.73
N THR A 87 12.49 -13.43 3.75
CA THR A 87 11.91 -14.06 2.57
C THR A 87 10.42 -13.77 2.52
N LEU A 88 9.95 -13.20 1.41
CA LEU A 88 8.55 -13.14 1.05
C LEU A 88 8.27 -14.28 0.09
N ALA A 89 7.38 -15.21 0.48
CA ALA A 89 6.98 -16.34 -0.36
C ALA A 89 5.51 -16.16 -0.74
N ALA A 90 5.19 -16.36 -2.01
CA ALA A 90 3.83 -16.30 -2.53
C ALA A 90 3.53 -17.50 -3.41
N GLU A 91 2.36 -18.09 -3.22
CA GLU A 91 1.71 -18.99 -4.17
C GLU A 91 0.44 -18.33 -4.71
N LEU A 92 0.43 -18.06 -6.01
CA LEU A 92 -0.69 -17.48 -6.73
C LEU A 92 -1.53 -18.58 -7.37
N THR A 93 -2.79 -18.68 -6.99
CA THR A 93 -3.78 -19.53 -7.65
C THR A 93 -4.64 -18.70 -8.60
N VAL A 94 -4.66 -19.08 -9.87
CA VAL A 94 -5.58 -18.55 -10.88
C VAL A 94 -6.75 -19.53 -11.01
N GLY A 95 -7.97 -19.04 -10.77
CA GLY A 95 -9.22 -19.73 -11.09
C GLY A 95 -9.96 -19.04 -12.23
N ASP A 96 -11.16 -19.52 -12.55
CA ASP A 96 -11.96 -19.03 -13.68
C ASP A 96 -12.31 -17.54 -13.56
N ASP A 97 -12.56 -17.07 -12.34
CA ASP A 97 -13.02 -15.71 -12.04
C ASP A 97 -12.29 -15.04 -10.87
N TYR A 98 -11.20 -15.64 -10.37
CA TYR A 98 -10.47 -15.10 -9.21
C TYR A 98 -8.96 -15.34 -9.29
N ILE A 99 -8.23 -14.53 -8.53
CA ILE A 99 -6.83 -14.77 -8.19
C ILE A 99 -6.73 -14.81 -6.66
N HIS A 100 -6.09 -15.86 -6.13
CA HIS A 100 -5.75 -15.94 -4.70
C HIS A 100 -4.24 -15.95 -4.52
N VAL A 101 -3.72 -15.13 -3.60
CA VAL A 101 -2.29 -15.12 -3.25
C VAL A 101 -2.10 -15.59 -1.80
N ASP A 102 -1.51 -16.76 -1.63
CA ASP A 102 -1.15 -17.32 -0.31
C ASP A 102 0.30 -16.98 0.02
N TYR A 103 0.52 -16.29 1.14
CA TYR A 103 1.84 -15.91 1.63
C TYR A 103 2.46 -16.90 2.63
N SER A 104 1.94 -18.13 2.69
CA SER A 104 2.54 -19.23 3.46
C SER A 104 4.00 -19.44 3.09
N GLY A 105 4.86 -19.60 4.11
CA GLY A 105 6.31 -19.70 3.95
C GLY A 105 7.06 -18.36 4.02
N THR A 106 6.34 -17.23 4.12
CA THR A 106 6.95 -15.93 4.40
C THR A 106 7.56 -15.88 5.81
N SER A 107 8.70 -15.20 5.95
CA SER A 107 9.45 -15.06 7.20
C SER A 107 8.60 -14.57 8.39
N PRO A 108 8.95 -14.98 9.62
CA PRO A 108 8.30 -14.49 10.85
C PRO A 108 8.49 -12.98 11.02
N ALA A 109 7.66 -12.38 11.88
CA ALA A 109 7.77 -10.98 12.25
C ALA A 109 9.18 -10.62 12.77
N SER A 110 9.62 -9.41 12.42
CA SER A 110 10.82 -8.79 12.95
C SER A 110 10.54 -8.13 14.31
N ASN A 111 11.54 -8.09 15.18
CA ASN A 111 11.49 -7.27 16.39
C ASN A 111 11.62 -5.75 16.10
N PHE A 112 11.92 -5.38 14.85
CA PHE A 112 12.09 -4.00 14.40
C PHE A 112 10.86 -3.46 13.67
N GLY A 113 10.87 -2.18 13.35
CA GLY A 113 9.72 -1.46 12.77
C GLY A 113 9.36 -1.78 11.32
N ILE A 114 9.97 -2.81 10.70
CA ILE A 114 9.84 -3.11 9.27
C ILE A 114 8.63 -4.00 8.92
N ASN A 115 7.89 -4.47 9.93
CA ASN A 115 6.72 -5.33 9.74
C ASN A 115 5.56 -4.60 9.03
N VAL A 116 4.68 -5.36 8.38
CA VAL A 116 3.44 -4.83 7.79
C VAL A 116 2.21 -5.50 8.41
N VAL A 117 1.10 -4.76 8.42
CA VAL A 117 -0.23 -5.22 8.83
C VAL A 117 -0.98 -5.80 7.63
N LEU A 118 -1.94 -6.69 7.87
CA LEU A 118 -2.65 -7.44 6.82
C LEU A 118 -3.33 -6.55 5.77
N ASN A 119 -3.85 -5.37 6.14
CA ASN A 119 -4.46 -4.45 5.19
C ASN A 119 -3.43 -3.79 4.23
N TYR A 120 -2.20 -3.60 4.68
CA TYR A 120 -1.10 -3.17 3.81
C TYR A 120 -0.76 -4.27 2.82
N THR A 121 -0.67 -5.52 3.30
CA THR A 121 -0.46 -6.70 2.45
C THR A 121 -1.54 -6.78 1.38
N LYS A 122 -2.82 -6.68 1.77
CA LYS A 122 -3.95 -6.58 0.83
C LYS A 122 -3.70 -5.56 -0.28
N ALA A 123 -3.37 -4.32 0.10
CA ALA A 123 -3.24 -3.22 -0.83
C ALA A 123 -2.15 -3.48 -1.88
N TYR A 124 -0.97 -3.94 -1.44
CA TYR A 124 0.16 -4.18 -2.35
C TYR A 124 0.03 -5.50 -3.13
N THR A 125 -0.64 -6.52 -2.61
CA THR A 125 -1.05 -7.71 -3.38
C THR A 125 -2.00 -7.31 -4.50
N CYS A 126 -3.06 -6.58 -4.15
CA CYS A 126 -4.04 -6.08 -5.12
C CYS A 126 -3.37 -5.19 -6.17
N PHE A 127 -2.46 -4.30 -5.77
CA PHE A 127 -1.70 -3.46 -6.69
C PHE A 127 -0.90 -4.29 -7.70
N GLY A 128 -0.10 -5.27 -7.25
CA GLY A 128 0.70 -6.12 -8.13
C GLY A 128 -0.13 -6.88 -9.16
N VAL A 129 -1.25 -7.49 -8.72
CA VAL A 129 -2.17 -8.19 -9.63
C VAL A 129 -2.87 -7.21 -10.58
N LYS A 130 -3.41 -6.10 -10.05
CA LYS A 130 -4.22 -5.14 -10.80
C LYS A 130 -3.42 -4.49 -11.92
N CYS A 131 -2.20 -4.05 -11.64
CA CYS A 131 -1.33 -3.41 -12.63
C CYS A 131 -0.93 -4.36 -13.77
N ALA A 132 -0.80 -5.66 -13.50
CA ALA A 132 -0.38 -6.63 -14.51
C ALA A 132 -1.56 -7.22 -15.31
N VAL A 133 -2.68 -7.52 -14.64
CA VAL A 133 -3.81 -8.25 -15.25
C VAL A 133 -4.88 -7.30 -15.81
N ALA A 134 -5.12 -6.18 -15.13
CA ALA A 134 -6.26 -5.30 -15.40
C ALA A 134 -5.91 -3.80 -15.29
N PRO A 135 -4.83 -3.30 -15.96
CA PRO A 135 -4.31 -1.94 -15.77
C PRO A 135 -5.29 -0.85 -16.20
N ASP A 136 -6.08 -1.08 -17.24
CA ASP A 136 -6.99 -0.07 -17.81
C ASP A 136 -8.36 -0.02 -17.13
N ILE A 137 -8.66 -1.02 -16.27
CA ILE A 137 -9.96 -1.09 -15.59
C ILE A 137 -9.90 -0.16 -14.36
N PRO A 138 -10.90 0.72 -14.16
CA PRO A 138 -10.92 1.67 -13.04
C PRO A 138 -10.58 1.03 -11.69
N ASN A 139 -9.75 1.70 -10.91
CA ASN A 139 -9.35 1.23 -9.58
C ASN A 139 -10.40 1.59 -8.53
N ASN A 140 -11.24 0.63 -8.19
CA ASN A 140 -12.26 0.75 -7.15
C ASN A 140 -12.49 -0.61 -6.46
N TYR A 141 -13.31 -0.62 -5.40
CA TYR A 141 -13.58 -1.83 -4.62
C TYR A 141 -14.01 -3.03 -5.48
N GLY A 142 -14.90 -2.82 -6.47
CA GLY A 142 -15.38 -3.85 -7.37
C GLY A 142 -14.27 -4.48 -8.20
N SER A 143 -13.36 -3.65 -8.73
CA SER A 143 -12.21 -4.12 -9.51
C SER A 143 -11.23 -4.99 -8.71
N LEU A 144 -11.21 -4.86 -7.37
CA LEU A 144 -10.30 -5.57 -6.47
C LEU A 144 -10.96 -6.80 -5.84
N LEU A 145 -12.29 -6.92 -5.87
CA LEU A 145 -13.04 -8.06 -5.30
C LEU A 145 -12.55 -9.44 -5.77
N PRO A 146 -12.22 -9.65 -7.06
CA PRO A 146 -11.73 -10.95 -7.53
C PRO A 146 -10.32 -11.33 -7.03
N ILE A 147 -9.61 -10.39 -6.39
CA ILE A 147 -8.25 -10.56 -5.93
C ILE A 147 -8.28 -10.81 -4.42
N THR A 148 -8.03 -12.05 -4.02
CA THR A 148 -8.02 -12.48 -2.64
C THR A 148 -6.62 -12.84 -2.20
N PHE A 149 -6.39 -12.89 -0.88
CA PHE A 149 -5.07 -13.16 -0.33
C PHE A 149 -5.16 -13.74 1.08
N SER A 150 -4.09 -14.38 1.53
CA SER A 150 -3.93 -14.86 2.89
C SER A 150 -2.47 -14.78 3.34
N ALA A 151 -2.23 -14.52 4.62
CA ALA A 151 -0.89 -14.50 5.20
C ALA A 151 -0.94 -15.03 6.64
N PRO A 152 -0.03 -15.93 7.05
CA PRO A 152 -0.02 -16.48 8.40
C PRO A 152 0.08 -15.37 9.46
N GLU A 153 -0.75 -15.41 10.51
CA GLU A 153 -0.62 -14.47 11.62
C GLU A 153 0.77 -14.59 12.26
N GLY A 154 1.41 -13.45 12.51
CA GLY A 154 2.75 -13.40 13.09
C GLY A 154 3.88 -13.54 12.05
N CYS A 155 3.59 -13.71 10.77
CA CYS A 155 4.58 -13.47 9.73
C CYS A 155 4.80 -11.96 9.55
N ILE A 156 5.90 -11.58 8.90
CA ILE A 156 6.25 -10.16 8.66
C ILE A 156 5.17 -9.40 7.86
N LEU A 157 4.29 -10.14 7.16
CA LEU A 157 3.18 -9.62 6.37
C LEU A 157 1.82 -9.52 7.10
N ASN A 158 1.73 -10.03 8.34
CA ASN A 158 0.49 -10.05 9.10
C ASN A 158 0.78 -9.98 10.60
N VAL A 159 1.39 -8.87 11.02
CA VAL A 159 1.61 -8.63 12.45
C VAL A 159 0.40 -7.98 13.11
N GLN A 160 0.22 -8.31 14.39
CA GLN A 160 -0.78 -7.69 15.26
C GLN A 160 -0.11 -6.74 16.25
N ARG A 161 -0.90 -5.92 16.94
CA ARG A 161 -0.39 -5.14 18.08
C ARG A 161 0.25 -6.11 19.10
N PRO A 162 1.46 -5.85 19.65
CA PRO A 162 2.19 -4.58 19.67
C PRO A 162 3.40 -4.46 18.72
N PHE A 163 3.51 -5.28 17.67
CA PHE A 163 4.64 -5.19 16.74
C PHE A 163 4.75 -3.80 16.09
N ALA A 164 5.99 -3.32 15.91
CA ALA A 164 6.26 -2.02 15.31
C ALA A 164 6.16 -2.09 13.77
N VAL A 165 5.54 -1.06 13.18
CA VAL A 165 5.21 -0.97 11.73
C VAL A 165 5.57 0.39 11.10
N ALA A 166 6.47 1.12 11.74
CA ALA A 166 6.81 2.50 11.35
C ALA A 166 7.59 2.57 10.03
N ALA A 167 8.42 1.56 9.74
CA ALA A 167 9.26 1.44 8.55
C ALA A 167 8.75 0.33 7.61
N ARG A 168 7.44 0.09 7.63
CA ARG A 168 6.75 -0.97 6.88
C ARG A 168 6.97 -0.92 5.36
N HIS A 169 7.29 0.26 4.81
CA HIS A 169 7.53 0.44 3.38
C HIS A 169 8.79 -0.28 2.91
N ILE A 170 9.75 -0.59 3.80
CA ILE A 170 10.96 -1.35 3.47
C ILE A 170 10.63 -2.75 2.97
N ILE A 171 9.72 -3.45 3.66
CA ILE A 171 9.27 -4.79 3.25
C ILE A 171 8.09 -4.71 2.31
N GLY A 172 7.15 -3.81 2.60
CA GLY A 172 5.87 -3.76 1.92
C GLY A 172 5.97 -3.41 0.43
N HIS A 173 6.99 -2.66 0.00
CA HIS A 173 7.15 -2.31 -1.42
C HIS A 173 7.55 -3.50 -2.30
N LEU A 174 8.02 -4.62 -1.73
CA LEU A 174 8.45 -5.83 -2.46
C LEU A 174 7.32 -6.83 -2.70
N LEU A 175 6.16 -6.62 -2.09
CA LEU A 175 4.96 -7.43 -2.33
C LEU A 175 4.54 -7.46 -3.82
N PRO A 176 4.52 -6.34 -4.57
CA PRO A 176 4.19 -6.34 -5.99
C PRO A 176 5.20 -7.15 -6.79
N ASP A 177 6.50 -7.00 -6.53
CA ASP A 177 7.55 -7.76 -7.22
C ASP A 177 7.42 -9.26 -6.94
N THR A 178 7.12 -9.63 -5.69
CA THR A 178 6.86 -11.02 -5.30
C THR A 178 5.67 -11.60 -6.10
N VAL A 179 4.58 -10.84 -6.23
CA VAL A 179 3.38 -11.21 -7.00
C VAL A 179 3.66 -11.24 -8.52
N LEU A 180 4.43 -10.29 -9.04
CA LEU A 180 4.80 -10.21 -10.45
C LEU A 180 5.62 -11.43 -10.86
N GLY A 181 6.51 -11.93 -10.01
CA GLY A 181 7.24 -13.17 -10.29
C GLY A 181 6.34 -14.42 -10.37
N CYS A 182 5.20 -14.44 -9.66
CA CYS A 182 4.17 -15.47 -9.89
C CYS A 182 3.48 -15.24 -11.24
N LEU A 183 3.04 -14.01 -11.52
CA LEU A 183 2.27 -13.66 -12.71
C LEU A 183 3.04 -13.80 -14.02
N HIS A 184 4.35 -13.60 -14.01
CA HIS A 184 5.21 -13.79 -15.17
C HIS A 184 5.06 -15.20 -15.78
N GLN A 185 4.77 -16.20 -14.95
CA GLN A 185 4.63 -17.60 -15.36
C GLN A 185 3.32 -17.90 -16.11
N VAL A 186 2.36 -16.98 -16.08
CA VAL A 186 1.03 -17.13 -16.69
C VAL A 186 0.68 -16.02 -17.69
N LEU A 187 1.38 -14.88 -17.65
CA LEU A 187 1.19 -13.78 -18.59
C LEU A 187 2.01 -13.98 -19.87
N ASP A 188 1.35 -14.27 -20.99
CA ASP A 188 1.99 -14.45 -22.30
C ASP A 188 2.71 -13.18 -22.80
N SER A 189 2.22 -12.00 -22.42
CA SER A 189 2.86 -10.70 -22.73
C SER A 189 4.12 -10.43 -21.91
N GLY A 190 4.39 -11.26 -20.91
CA GLY A 190 5.31 -10.94 -19.81
C GLY A 190 4.75 -9.86 -18.89
N CYS A 191 5.54 -9.53 -17.87
CA CYS A 191 5.29 -8.43 -16.95
C CYS A 191 6.60 -7.69 -16.64
N GLN A 192 6.54 -6.63 -15.84
CA GLN A 192 7.74 -5.97 -15.33
C GLN A 192 8.61 -7.00 -14.59
N ALA A 193 9.91 -6.98 -14.86
CA ALA A 193 10.88 -7.74 -14.10
C ALA A 193 11.05 -7.12 -12.72
N GLU A 194 11.55 -7.91 -11.78
CA GLU A 194 11.90 -7.44 -10.43
C GLU A 194 12.83 -6.22 -10.51
N GLY A 195 12.45 -5.15 -9.81
CA GLY A 195 13.24 -3.93 -9.75
C GLY A 195 14.42 -4.07 -8.80
N SER A 196 15.32 -3.09 -8.79
CA SER A 196 16.43 -3.04 -7.82
C SER A 196 16.01 -2.88 -6.36
N ALA A 197 14.71 -2.67 -6.10
CA ALA A 197 14.12 -2.46 -4.77
C ALA A 197 14.84 -1.40 -3.90
N SER A 198 15.59 -0.49 -4.53
CA SER A 198 16.53 0.38 -3.85
C SER A 198 15.79 1.56 -3.20
N LEU A 199 15.59 1.49 -1.88
CA LEU A 199 15.06 2.58 -1.07
C LEU A 199 16.19 3.32 -0.36
N TRP A 200 16.88 4.22 -1.07
CA TRP A 200 17.88 5.11 -0.47
C TRP A 200 17.21 6.23 0.32
N ASN A 201 16.72 5.89 1.51
CA ASN A 201 16.09 6.84 2.42
C ASN A 201 17.12 7.37 3.41
N VAL A 202 17.40 8.68 3.33
CA VAL A 202 18.19 9.39 4.34
C VAL A 202 17.23 10.03 5.33
N GLN A 203 17.15 9.48 6.54
CA GLN A 203 16.37 10.10 7.61
C GLN A 203 17.30 10.95 8.48
N LEU A 204 17.07 12.27 8.43
CA LEU A 204 17.72 13.23 9.32
C LEU A 204 16.90 13.38 10.59
N ARG A 205 17.52 13.18 11.75
CA ARG A 205 16.91 13.44 13.06
C ARG A 205 17.75 14.48 13.79
N GLY A 206 17.14 15.62 14.12
CA GLY A 206 17.83 16.74 14.77
C GLY A 206 17.30 18.07 14.27
N GLY A 207 18.00 19.15 14.59
CA GLY A 207 17.63 20.50 14.16
C GLY A 207 16.74 21.26 15.17
N PRO A 208 16.51 22.56 14.92
CA PRO A 208 15.93 23.48 15.90
C PRO A 208 14.52 23.08 16.37
N ALA A 209 13.76 22.39 15.50
CA ALA A 209 12.43 21.87 15.80
C ALA A 209 12.43 20.69 16.80
N VAL A 210 13.53 19.92 16.89
CA VAL A 210 13.68 18.81 17.84
C VAL A 210 14.22 19.29 19.19
N GLU A 211 15.02 20.35 19.20
CA GLU A 211 15.59 20.97 20.41
C GLU A 211 14.70 22.05 21.05
N GLY A 212 13.55 22.38 20.44
CA GLY A 212 12.62 23.40 20.96
C GLY A 212 13.10 24.85 20.75
N ALA A 213 14.06 25.08 19.85
CA ALA A 213 14.61 26.39 19.54
C ALA A 213 14.06 26.90 18.20
N ALA A 214 12.80 27.34 18.17
CA ALA A 214 12.15 27.84 16.96
C ALA A 214 12.81 29.13 16.37
N ASP A 215 13.66 29.82 17.14
CA ASP A 215 14.31 31.09 16.79
C ASP A 215 15.86 31.00 16.80
N PHE A 216 16.45 29.94 16.22
CA PHE A 216 17.91 29.75 16.22
C PHE A 216 18.58 30.32 14.95
N ASP A 217 19.47 31.31 15.11
CA ASP A 217 20.20 32.03 14.04
C ASP A 217 21.70 31.65 14.00
N GLY A 218 22.05 30.43 14.45
CA GLY A 218 23.43 29.93 14.62
C GLY A 218 23.80 28.71 13.75
N GLU A 219 24.97 28.11 14.01
CA GLU A 219 25.48 26.91 13.31
C GLU A 219 24.46 25.75 13.30
N ILE A 220 24.35 25.08 12.16
CA ILE A 220 23.39 24.01 11.89
C ILE A 220 23.50 22.91 12.97
N PRO A 221 22.43 22.57 13.72
CA PRO A 221 22.50 21.56 14.78
C PRO A 221 22.91 20.19 14.25
N ALA A 222 23.55 19.39 15.11
CA ALA A 222 23.95 18.03 14.77
C ALA A 222 22.73 17.19 14.38
N PHE A 223 22.76 16.62 13.18
CA PHE A 223 21.79 15.63 12.75
C PHE A 223 22.34 14.23 12.97
N ASP A 224 21.53 13.35 13.55
CA ASP A 224 21.72 11.91 13.44
C ASP A 224 21.20 11.47 12.06
N LEU A 225 22.09 10.85 11.29
CA LEU A 225 21.81 10.26 9.98
C LEU A 225 21.45 8.78 10.15
N LEU A 226 20.20 8.43 9.88
CA LEU A 226 19.79 7.03 9.76
C LEU A 226 19.68 6.66 8.29
N HIS A 227 20.46 5.65 7.87
CA HIS A 227 20.47 5.14 6.51
C HIS A 227 19.69 3.83 6.47
N PHE A 228 18.87 3.67 5.43
CA PHE A 228 18.27 2.40 5.05
C PHE A 228 18.80 2.04 3.65
N ASN A 229 19.34 0.83 3.50
CA ASN A 229 19.55 0.18 2.20
C ASN A 229 18.48 -0.88 2.03
#